data_AF-A0A7V4JNU9-F1
#
_entry.id   AF-A0A7V4JNU9-F1
#
_cell.length_a   1.000
_cell.length_b   1.000
_cell.length_c   1.000
_cell.angle_alpha   90.00
_cell.angle_beta   90.00
_cell.angle_gamma   90.00
#
_symmetry.space_group_name_H-M   'P 1'
#
loop_
_entity.id
_entity.type
_entity.pdbx_description
1 polymer ?
#
loop_
_entity_poly.entity_id
_entity_poly.type
_entity_poly.pdbx_seq_one_letter_code
_entity_poly.pdbx_strand_id
1 'polypeptide(L)'
;MKNIARLITAFTACMLAVSIYAQGYSWQKAHAKVLPSGDLQWEPQPFVYVTGPSVRYIDFEGGNDANDGLTPATAWKHHPWDANATGNALACSGIQTYVFKRGVVYRGSLTAKESGTAGNPIRLTSDPSWGSGEAAIYGSLRITGGWTQANSSSAPNIPNPEKVWYKDLSSSLPWTKVVCEINGNEVRRLPLARIPNWVVADTADPLAQCWEWTGPSTPGNEAGYRIDTKHLTQADPNYWNGTTIWSQYAGMMGTLWGEPIVSYDPATHKIVTQFNYGQAKDRYFIENSPRLLDTTNEYYFAKTGSFPGRLYLRLDGDRNPNTTTIEVATQETPLLTINNQHDIVISGLTFGFTTSTAMRWGATDQMQACAIYISGTTSNLTISNCHF
;
A
#
# COMPACT_ATOMS: atom_id res chain seq x y z
N MET A 1 40.37 -59.23 55.71
CA MET A 1 39.44 -60.16 55.01
C MET A 1 38.16 -59.39 54.72
N LYS A 2 37.97 -58.98 53.45
CA LYS A 2 36.94 -59.48 52.50
C LYS A 2 35.56 -58.84 52.76
N ASN A 3 35.12 -57.85 51.97
CA ASN A 3 34.57 -57.91 50.59
C ASN A 3 33.07 -58.30 50.50
N ILE A 4 32.35 -57.52 49.65
CA ILE A 4 31.10 -57.81 48.91
C ILE A 4 29.80 -57.43 49.66
N ALA A 5 28.88 -56.59 49.16
CA ALA A 5 28.44 -56.22 47.80
C ALA A 5 28.14 -54.70 47.72
N ARG A 6 28.41 -53.88 46.67
CA ARG A 6 28.20 -53.89 45.20
C ARG A 6 26.75 -53.95 44.70
N LEU A 7 26.42 -52.90 43.92
CA LEU A 7 25.36 -52.74 42.91
C LEU A 7 23.92 -52.53 43.42
N ILE A 8 23.42 -51.30 43.32
CA ILE A 8 22.52 -50.86 42.24
C ILE A 8 22.82 -49.38 41.97
N THR A 9 23.48 -49.14 40.84
CA THR A 9 23.55 -47.85 40.15
C THR A 9 22.46 -47.90 39.10
N ALA A 10 21.50 -46.95 39.07
CA ALA A 10 20.82 -46.53 37.85
C ALA A 10 19.80 -45.41 38.09
N PHE A 11 19.98 -44.31 37.36
CA PHE A 11 18.93 -43.49 36.79
C PHE A 11 18.06 -42.62 37.71
N THR A 12 18.55 -41.42 38.06
CA THR A 12 17.79 -40.17 37.82
C THR A 12 18.72 -38.95 37.74
N ALA A 13 19.68 -38.98 36.81
CA ALA A 13 20.33 -37.76 36.32
C ALA A 13 19.79 -37.51 34.91
N CYS A 14 18.53 -37.08 34.83
CA CYS A 14 17.88 -36.75 33.56
C CYS A 14 17.47 -35.28 33.58
N MET A 15 18.14 -34.53 32.70
CA MET A 15 17.72 -33.26 32.13
C MET A 15 17.52 -32.08 33.09
N LEU A 16 18.59 -31.29 33.21
CA LEU A 16 18.50 -29.83 33.07
C LEU A 16 19.75 -29.36 32.32
N ALA A 17 19.97 -29.93 31.14
CA ALA A 17 20.61 -29.17 30.08
C ALA A 17 19.57 -28.13 29.67
N VAL A 18 19.54 -26.99 30.37
CA VAL A 18 18.92 -25.79 29.81
C VAL A 18 19.71 -25.54 28.54
N SER A 19 19.11 -25.89 27.41
CA SER A 19 19.64 -25.49 26.12
C SER A 19 19.65 -23.98 26.12
N ILE A 20 20.80 -23.38 26.43
CA ILE A 20 21.13 -22.03 26.03
C ILE A 20 21.34 -22.13 24.51
N TYR A 21 20.27 -22.41 23.77
CA TYR A 21 20.23 -21.98 22.39
C TYR A 21 20.20 -20.47 22.48
N ALA A 22 21.37 -19.85 22.28
CA ALA A 22 21.43 -18.46 21.89
C ALA A 22 20.37 -18.31 20.81
N GLN A 23 19.35 -17.50 21.08
CA GLN A 23 18.27 -17.29 20.14
C GLN A 23 18.85 -16.57 18.92
N GLY A 24 19.28 -17.38 17.96
CA GLY A 24 20.01 -16.93 16.78
C GLY A 24 19.08 -16.25 15.78
N TYR A 25 17.77 -16.52 15.88
CA TYR A 25 16.78 -15.98 14.96
C TYR A 25 15.71 -15.16 15.68
N SER A 26 15.25 -14.09 15.02
CA SER A 26 14.22 -13.19 15.55
C SER A 26 12.88 -13.87 15.85
N TRP A 27 12.54 -14.94 15.14
CA TRP A 27 11.30 -15.73 15.32
C TRP A 27 11.32 -16.61 16.59
N GLN A 28 12.48 -16.78 17.23
CA GLN A 28 12.58 -17.51 18.50
C GLN A 28 12.21 -16.61 19.70
N LYS A 29 12.26 -15.28 19.51
CA LYS A 29 11.88 -14.31 20.53
C LYS A 29 10.36 -14.15 20.52
N ALA A 30 9.74 -14.18 21.71
CA ALA A 30 8.33 -13.86 21.84
C ALA A 30 8.11 -12.36 21.55
N HIS A 31 7.21 -12.05 20.61
CA HIS A 31 6.74 -10.70 20.31
C HIS A 31 5.27 -10.52 20.69
N ALA A 32 4.77 -11.41 21.55
CA ALA A 32 3.45 -11.36 22.12
C ALA A 32 3.52 -11.92 23.53
N LYS A 33 2.67 -11.40 24.41
CA LYS A 33 2.43 -11.98 25.74
C LYS A 33 1.13 -12.75 25.75
N VAL A 34 1.11 -13.85 26.49
CA VAL A 34 -0.10 -14.65 26.72
C VAL A 34 -0.86 -14.01 27.89
N LEU A 35 -2.09 -13.59 27.63
CA LEU A 35 -3.00 -13.04 28.65
C LEU A 35 -3.56 -14.16 29.53
N PRO A 36 -4.09 -13.84 30.73
CA PRO A 36 -4.74 -14.83 31.59
C PRO A 36 -5.90 -15.60 30.92
N SER A 37 -6.55 -15.01 29.91
CA SER A 37 -7.59 -15.66 29.09
C SER A 37 -7.05 -16.71 28.11
N GLY A 38 -5.73 -16.77 27.90
CA GLY A 38 -5.08 -17.56 26.85
C GLY A 38 -4.89 -16.77 25.54
N ASP A 39 -5.41 -15.55 25.44
CA ASP A 39 -5.24 -14.70 24.25
C ASP A 39 -3.81 -14.19 24.10
N LEU A 40 -3.39 -13.92 22.87
CA LEU A 40 -2.12 -13.27 22.58
C LEU A 40 -2.30 -11.77 22.45
N GLN A 41 -1.56 -11.00 23.25
CA GLN A 41 -1.44 -9.57 23.05
C GLN A 41 -0.11 -9.26 22.37
N TRP A 42 -0.17 -8.58 21.22
CA TRP A 42 1.00 -8.07 20.51
C TRP A 42 1.86 -7.19 21.41
N GLU A 43 3.15 -7.49 21.52
CA GLU A 43 4.12 -6.78 22.34
C GLU A 43 5.46 -6.68 21.60
N PRO A 44 5.57 -5.77 20.61
CA PRO A 44 6.76 -5.63 19.82
C PRO A 44 7.88 -5.01 20.65
N GLN A 45 9.13 -5.27 20.25
CA GLN A 45 10.26 -4.54 20.80
C GLN A 45 10.11 -3.03 20.52
N PRO A 46 10.39 -2.16 21.51
CA PRO A 46 10.31 -0.73 21.31
C PRO A 46 11.34 -0.28 20.26
N PHE A 47 11.01 0.78 19.54
CA PHE A 47 11.96 1.38 18.61
C PHE A 47 13.18 1.93 19.37
N VAL A 48 14.38 1.59 18.89
CA VAL A 48 15.64 2.13 19.41
C VAL A 48 16.41 2.74 18.25
N TYR A 49 16.73 4.03 18.38
CA TYR A 49 17.62 4.71 17.45
C TYR A 49 19.05 4.21 17.64
N VAL A 50 19.61 3.60 16.59
CA VAL A 50 20.97 3.04 16.58
C VAL A 50 21.73 3.59 15.39
N THR A 51 22.93 4.11 15.65
CA THR A 51 23.83 4.63 14.63
C THR A 51 25.07 3.76 14.43
N GLY A 52 25.61 3.79 13.23
CA GLY A 52 26.97 3.35 12.91
C GLY A 52 28.01 4.46 13.16
N PRO A 53 29.26 4.24 12.73
CA PRO A 53 30.37 5.17 12.97
C PRO A 53 30.28 6.47 12.16
N SER A 54 29.46 6.50 11.11
CA SER A 54 29.27 7.68 10.26
C SER A 54 27.78 7.91 10.02
N VAL A 55 27.33 9.14 10.23
CA VAL A 55 25.91 9.54 10.23
C VAL A 55 25.70 10.64 9.20
N ARG A 56 24.58 10.57 8.47
CA ARG A 56 24.11 11.58 7.52
C ARG A 56 22.66 11.93 7.79
N TYR A 57 22.33 13.21 7.77
CA TYR A 57 21.00 13.73 8.07
C TYR A 57 20.27 14.13 6.77
N ILE A 58 19.02 13.72 6.62
CA ILE A 58 18.17 14.02 5.46
C ILE A 58 16.91 14.76 5.91
N ASP A 59 16.66 15.92 5.34
CA ASP A 59 15.46 16.76 5.52
C ASP A 59 14.96 17.18 4.14
N PHE A 60 13.94 16.50 3.61
CA PHE A 60 13.43 16.75 2.25
C PHE A 60 12.81 18.15 2.09
N GLU A 61 12.25 18.70 3.15
CA GLU A 61 11.61 20.02 3.11
C GLU A 61 12.62 21.15 3.28
N GLY A 62 13.52 21.03 4.26
CA GLY A 62 14.46 22.09 4.65
C GLY A 62 15.92 21.91 4.25
N GLY A 63 16.31 20.72 3.79
CA GLY A 63 17.69 20.37 3.48
C GLY A 63 18.19 20.89 2.13
N ASN A 64 19.50 20.77 1.92
CA ASN A 64 20.17 21.11 0.67
C ASN A 64 21.26 20.08 0.37
N ASP A 65 21.23 19.51 -0.83
CA ASP A 65 22.18 18.48 -1.28
C ASP A 65 23.63 18.98 -1.40
N ALA A 66 23.85 20.29 -1.42
CA ALA A 66 25.19 20.88 -1.36
C ALA A 66 25.77 20.95 0.06
N ASN A 67 24.98 20.66 1.11
CA ASN A 67 25.49 20.63 2.47
C ASN A 67 26.42 19.43 2.72
N ASP A 68 27.09 19.38 3.86
CA ASP A 68 27.94 18.24 4.23
C ASP A 68 27.15 17.02 4.76
N GLY A 69 25.89 17.21 5.18
CA GLY A 69 25.03 16.18 5.72
C GLY A 69 25.40 15.72 7.14
N LEU A 70 26.37 16.36 7.79
CA LEU A 70 26.96 15.87 9.06
C LEU A 70 26.16 16.24 10.30
N THR A 71 25.25 17.22 10.20
CA THR A 71 24.42 17.67 11.31
C THR A 71 22.97 17.89 10.87
N PRO A 72 22.00 17.92 11.82
CA PRO A 72 20.63 18.34 11.52
C PRO A 72 20.51 19.68 10.79
N ALA A 73 21.39 20.64 11.09
CA ALA A 73 21.37 21.98 10.49
C ALA A 73 21.95 22.01 9.07
N THR A 74 22.80 21.04 8.74
CA THR A 74 23.44 20.87 7.42
C THR A 74 22.92 19.62 6.72
N ALA A 75 21.66 19.23 6.99
CA ALA A 75 21.04 18.07 6.38
C ALA A 75 20.94 18.19 4.86
N TRP A 76 21.01 17.05 4.17
CA TRP A 76 20.73 16.95 2.74
C TRP A 76 19.25 17.00 2.45
N LYS A 77 18.89 17.37 1.22
CA LYS A 77 17.49 17.32 0.79
C LYS A 77 17.10 15.88 0.43
N HIS A 78 17.99 15.19 -0.26
CA HIS A 78 17.75 13.85 -0.75
C HIS A 78 18.73 12.84 -0.16
N HIS A 79 18.28 11.59 -0.10
CA HIS A 79 19.15 10.46 0.18
C HIS A 79 20.03 10.17 -1.05
N PRO A 80 21.28 9.69 -0.92
CA PRO A 80 22.15 9.35 -2.08
C PRO A 80 21.58 8.29 -3.04
N TRP A 81 20.56 7.56 -2.59
CA TRP A 81 19.84 6.53 -3.35
C TRP A 81 18.60 7.06 -4.08
N ASP A 82 18.23 8.31 -3.84
CA ASP A 82 17.20 9.02 -4.59
C ASP A 82 17.76 9.42 -5.96
N ALA A 83 16.94 9.29 -7.01
CA ALA A 83 17.32 9.68 -8.36
C ALA A 83 17.47 11.20 -8.52
N ASN A 84 16.84 12.00 -7.65
CA ASN A 84 16.91 13.45 -7.66
C ASN A 84 18.02 14.03 -6.77
N ALA A 85 18.80 13.17 -6.09
CA ALA A 85 19.93 13.63 -5.30
C ALA A 85 20.97 14.32 -6.19
N THR A 86 21.52 15.43 -5.69
CA THR A 86 22.58 16.19 -6.36
C THR A 86 23.75 16.45 -5.41
N GLY A 87 24.76 17.21 -5.86
CA GLY A 87 25.81 17.74 -4.99
C GLY A 87 26.53 16.70 -4.13
N ASN A 88 26.78 17.06 -2.87
CA ASN A 88 27.46 16.22 -1.89
C ASN A 88 26.61 15.02 -1.47
N ALA A 89 25.28 15.15 -1.46
CA ALA A 89 24.37 14.04 -1.19
C ALA A 89 24.55 12.92 -2.22
N LEU A 90 24.52 13.24 -3.53
CA LEU A 90 24.72 12.26 -4.59
C LEU A 90 26.12 11.65 -4.58
N ALA A 91 27.14 12.45 -4.22
CA ALA A 91 28.53 12.00 -4.18
C ALA A 91 28.85 11.09 -2.98
N CYS A 92 27.99 11.06 -1.96
CA CYS A 92 28.20 10.22 -0.79
C CYS A 92 28.09 8.72 -1.13
N SER A 93 29.03 7.94 -0.59
CA SER A 93 29.10 6.49 -0.71
C SER A 93 29.60 5.86 0.60
N GLY A 94 29.64 4.53 0.62
CA GLY A 94 30.09 3.72 1.74
C GLY A 94 29.03 3.48 2.80
N ILE A 95 29.48 2.92 3.94
CA ILE A 95 28.60 2.48 5.01
C ILE A 95 28.23 3.67 5.90
N GLN A 96 26.97 4.12 5.80
CA GLN A 96 26.44 5.25 6.54
C GLN A 96 25.20 4.86 7.35
N THR A 97 24.91 5.65 8.39
CA THR A 97 23.57 5.76 8.96
C THR A 97 22.89 7.01 8.44
N TYR A 98 21.83 6.81 7.67
CA TYR A 98 20.98 7.84 7.11
C TYR A 98 19.80 8.08 8.05
N VAL A 99 19.77 9.27 8.66
CA VAL A 99 18.75 9.70 9.62
C VAL A 99 17.77 10.60 8.89
N PHE A 100 16.53 10.16 8.79
CA PHE A 100 15.41 10.92 8.23
C PHE A 100 14.76 11.72 9.36
N LYS A 101 14.63 13.04 9.17
CA LYS A 101 13.90 13.94 10.06
C LYS A 101 12.44 13.51 10.22
N ARG A 102 11.97 13.45 11.47
CA ARG A 102 10.58 13.13 11.78
C ARG A 102 9.64 14.29 11.45
N GLY A 103 8.44 13.97 10.99
CA GLY A 103 7.43 14.95 10.56
C GLY A 103 7.56 15.37 9.11
N VAL A 104 8.55 14.83 8.39
CA VAL A 104 8.79 15.12 6.98
C VAL A 104 8.29 13.96 6.11
N VAL A 105 7.66 14.33 5.00
CA VAL A 105 7.29 13.39 3.93
C VAL A 105 8.32 13.45 2.82
N TYR A 106 9.03 12.35 2.60
CA TYR A 106 10.01 12.14 1.55
C TYR A 106 9.30 11.58 0.33
N ARG A 107 9.38 12.28 -0.81
CA ARG A 107 8.66 11.92 -2.04
C ARG A 107 9.66 11.53 -3.13
N GLY A 108 9.53 10.30 -3.61
CA GLY A 108 10.44 9.69 -4.56
C GLY A 108 10.61 8.20 -4.29
N SER A 109 11.56 7.60 -4.98
CA SER A 109 11.96 6.20 -4.79
C SER A 109 13.45 6.12 -4.52
N LEU A 110 13.82 5.23 -3.60
CA LEU A 110 15.20 4.94 -3.25
C LEU A 110 15.62 3.63 -3.91
N THR A 111 16.80 3.60 -4.54
CA THR A 111 17.41 2.37 -5.06
C THR A 111 18.74 2.13 -4.38
N ALA A 112 18.82 1.07 -3.56
CA ALA A 112 20.04 0.73 -2.85
C ALA A 112 21.19 0.46 -3.82
N LYS A 113 22.29 1.22 -3.65
CA LYS A 113 23.47 1.16 -4.53
C LYS A 113 24.63 0.36 -3.92
N GLU A 114 24.56 0.08 -2.61
CA GLU A 114 25.69 -0.39 -1.83
C GLU A 114 25.23 -1.34 -0.73
N SER A 115 26.18 -2.13 -0.21
CA SER A 115 25.99 -3.07 0.89
C SER A 115 26.77 -2.63 2.12
N GLY A 116 26.28 -3.03 3.28
CA GLY A 116 27.05 -2.95 4.51
C GLY A 116 28.07 -4.09 4.62
N THR A 117 28.54 -4.30 5.84
CA THR A 117 29.29 -5.51 6.21
C THR A 117 28.75 -6.10 7.51
N ALA A 118 29.11 -7.34 7.79
CA ALA A 118 28.76 -7.99 9.05
C ALA A 118 29.19 -7.13 10.25
N GLY A 119 28.23 -6.78 11.10
CA GLY A 119 28.44 -5.90 12.27
C GLY A 119 28.48 -4.40 11.97
N ASN A 120 28.55 -3.98 10.71
CA ASN A 120 28.49 -2.60 10.28
C ASN A 120 27.55 -2.44 9.07
N PRO A 121 26.22 -2.54 9.28
CA PRO A 121 25.25 -2.41 8.20
C PRO A 121 25.05 -0.95 7.79
N ILE A 122 24.59 -0.73 6.55
CA ILE A 122 23.99 0.56 6.16
C ILE A 122 22.64 0.69 6.89
N ARG A 123 22.35 1.86 7.44
CA ARG A 123 21.12 2.08 8.22
C ARG A 123 20.28 3.19 7.62
N LEU A 124 19.00 2.94 7.43
CA LEU A 124 17.98 3.94 7.14
C LEU A 124 17.08 4.02 8.38
N THR A 125 17.08 5.16 9.07
CA THR A 125 16.37 5.29 10.35
C THR A 125 15.90 6.71 10.63
N SER A 126 15.23 6.93 11.76
CA SER A 126 14.87 8.26 12.25
C SER A 126 15.30 8.45 13.70
N ASP A 127 15.60 9.69 14.09
CA ASP A 127 15.95 10.04 15.47
C ASP A 127 14.71 10.65 16.16
N PRO A 128 14.18 10.04 17.25
CA PRO A 128 13.06 10.60 18.02
C PRO A 128 13.29 12.00 18.58
N SER A 129 14.55 12.43 18.71
CA SER A 129 14.91 13.77 19.16
C SER A 129 14.97 14.81 18.03
N TRP A 130 14.89 14.39 16.76
CA TRP A 130 14.98 15.28 15.60
C TRP A 130 13.68 15.30 14.76
N GLY A 131 12.88 16.34 14.97
CA GLY A 131 11.55 16.48 14.39
C GLY A 131 10.46 15.84 15.26
N SER A 132 9.22 15.84 14.78
CA SER A 132 8.06 15.28 15.50
C SER A 132 7.08 14.63 14.51
N GLY A 133 6.44 13.53 14.88
CA GLY A 133 5.61 12.72 13.98
C GLY A 133 6.40 11.57 13.35
N GLU A 134 5.96 11.06 12.20
CA GLU A 134 6.65 9.98 11.48
C GLU A 134 7.60 10.54 10.41
N ALA A 135 8.69 9.83 10.13
CA ALA A 135 9.51 10.08 8.95
C ALA A 135 8.97 9.19 7.82
N ALA A 136 8.23 9.77 6.88
CA ALA A 136 7.38 9.03 5.97
C ALA A 136 7.89 9.09 4.52
N ILE A 137 8.08 7.95 3.88
CA ILE A 137 8.39 7.86 2.46
C ILE A 137 7.07 7.56 1.74
N TYR A 138 6.55 8.55 0.99
CA TYR A 138 5.26 8.42 0.31
C TYR A 138 5.37 8.50 -1.21
N GLY A 139 4.65 7.60 -1.86
CA GLY A 139 4.50 7.52 -3.32
C GLY A 139 3.41 8.42 -3.88
N SER A 140 2.98 9.44 -3.14
CA SER A 140 1.81 10.26 -3.47
C SER A 140 2.14 11.72 -3.76
N LEU A 141 1.15 12.42 -4.31
CA LEU A 141 1.06 13.86 -4.40
C LEU A 141 0.17 14.39 -3.27
N ARG A 142 0.67 15.39 -2.53
CA ARG A 142 -0.10 16.12 -1.51
C ARG A 142 -0.91 17.24 -2.13
N ILE A 143 -2.18 17.32 -1.77
CA ILE A 143 -3.10 18.37 -2.19
C ILE A 143 -3.74 18.97 -0.93
N THR A 144 -3.48 20.25 -0.67
CA THR A 144 -4.01 20.98 0.49
C THR A 144 -5.10 22.00 0.12
N GLY A 145 -5.45 22.11 -1.16
CA GLY A 145 -6.44 23.07 -1.63
C GLY A 145 -6.48 23.24 -3.15
N GLY A 146 -7.17 24.28 -3.59
CA GLY A 146 -7.42 24.56 -5.01
C GLY A 146 -8.40 23.57 -5.64
N TRP A 147 -9.38 23.14 -4.86
CA TRP A 147 -10.53 22.37 -5.33
C TRP A 147 -11.65 23.30 -5.77
N THR A 148 -12.31 22.95 -6.87
CA THR A 148 -13.45 23.68 -7.41
C THR A 148 -14.71 22.83 -7.27
N GLN A 149 -15.80 23.43 -6.79
CA GLN A 149 -17.09 22.74 -6.73
C GLN A 149 -17.59 22.52 -8.16
N ALA A 150 -18.03 21.30 -8.45
CA ALA A 150 -18.47 20.93 -9.78
C ALA A 150 -19.91 21.37 -10.06
N ASN A 151 -20.27 21.32 -11.34
CA ASN A 151 -21.64 21.42 -11.84
C ASN A 151 -21.79 20.47 -13.05
N SER A 152 -22.96 20.44 -13.67
CA SER A 152 -23.25 19.54 -14.81
C SER A 152 -22.30 19.70 -15.99
N SER A 153 -21.71 20.89 -16.19
CA SER A 153 -20.76 21.14 -17.28
C SER A 153 -19.34 20.66 -16.95
N SER A 154 -18.92 20.78 -15.69
CA SER A 154 -17.58 20.37 -15.26
C SER A 154 -17.48 18.91 -14.81
N ALA A 155 -18.61 18.24 -14.58
CA ALA A 155 -18.76 16.86 -14.11
C ALA A 155 -19.88 16.12 -14.87
N PRO A 156 -19.78 15.97 -16.20
CA PRO A 156 -20.80 15.30 -16.99
C PRO A 156 -20.94 13.83 -16.58
N ASN A 157 -22.18 13.33 -16.57
CA ASN A 157 -22.53 11.97 -16.16
C ASN A 157 -22.28 11.62 -14.68
N ILE A 158 -21.86 12.58 -13.84
CA ILE A 158 -21.77 12.37 -12.40
C ILE A 158 -23.12 12.77 -11.75
N PRO A 159 -23.75 11.90 -10.94
CA PRO A 159 -24.98 12.24 -10.22
C PRO A 159 -24.75 13.35 -9.19
N ASN A 160 -25.72 14.27 -9.06
CA ASN A 160 -25.66 15.40 -8.12
C ASN A 160 -24.31 16.16 -8.21
N PRO A 161 -23.92 16.66 -9.40
CA PRO A 161 -22.58 17.20 -9.62
C PRO A 161 -22.27 18.39 -8.71
N GLU A 162 -23.26 19.11 -8.20
CA GLU A 162 -23.09 20.20 -7.24
C GLU A 162 -22.53 19.75 -5.87
N LYS A 163 -22.58 18.45 -5.55
CA LYS A 163 -21.99 17.86 -4.32
C LYS A 163 -20.54 17.43 -4.50
N VAL A 164 -20.06 17.44 -5.74
CA VAL A 164 -18.74 16.93 -6.12
C VAL A 164 -17.76 18.08 -6.18
N TRP A 165 -16.53 17.82 -5.75
CA TRP A 165 -15.42 18.74 -5.94
C TRP A 165 -14.42 18.12 -6.90
N TYR A 166 -13.76 18.95 -7.69
CA TYR A 166 -12.73 18.49 -8.61
C TYR A 166 -11.46 19.31 -8.52
N LYS A 167 -10.37 18.68 -8.94
CA LYS A 167 -9.08 19.32 -9.19
C LYS A 167 -8.47 18.76 -10.46
N ASP A 168 -8.03 19.66 -11.33
CA ASP A 168 -7.23 19.29 -12.48
C ASP A 168 -5.81 18.96 -12.01
N LEU A 169 -5.43 17.70 -12.21
CA LEU A 169 -4.06 17.24 -12.03
C LEU A 169 -3.40 17.11 -13.41
N SER A 170 -2.31 16.35 -13.50
CA SER A 170 -1.73 16.03 -14.81
C SER A 170 -2.36 14.77 -15.39
N SER A 171 -2.71 14.82 -16.68
CA SER A 171 -3.09 13.62 -17.45
C SER A 171 -1.93 12.64 -17.63
N SER A 172 -0.69 13.04 -17.29
CA SER A 172 0.48 12.15 -17.27
C SER A 172 0.53 11.25 -16.03
N LEU A 173 -0.22 11.57 -14.96
CA LEU A 173 -0.25 10.72 -13.76
C LEU A 173 -0.80 9.33 -14.10
N PRO A 174 -0.32 8.26 -13.45
CA PRO A 174 -0.87 6.93 -13.67
C PRO A 174 -2.32 6.85 -13.18
N TRP A 175 -3.00 5.75 -13.50
CA TRP A 175 -4.27 5.48 -12.82
C TRP A 175 -4.01 5.32 -11.32
N THR A 176 -4.82 5.99 -10.52
CA THR A 176 -4.70 5.92 -9.06
C THR A 176 -5.84 5.10 -8.47
N LYS A 177 -5.48 4.05 -7.72
CA LYS A 177 -6.41 3.23 -6.91
C LYS A 177 -6.36 3.61 -5.42
N VAL A 178 -5.54 4.60 -5.07
CA VAL A 178 -5.29 5.00 -3.68
C VAL A 178 -5.37 6.52 -3.60
N VAL A 179 -6.50 6.99 -3.07
CA VAL A 179 -6.72 8.39 -2.67
C VAL A 179 -7.10 8.36 -1.20
N CYS A 180 -6.40 9.14 -0.39
CA CYS A 180 -6.60 9.20 1.05
C CYS A 180 -6.82 10.63 1.50
N GLU A 181 -7.76 10.82 2.41
CA GLU A 181 -7.85 12.01 3.22
C GLU A 181 -6.96 11.85 4.44
N ILE A 182 -6.19 12.90 4.75
CA ILE A 182 -5.34 12.98 5.94
C ILE A 182 -5.95 13.99 6.91
N ASN A 183 -6.32 13.51 8.10
CA ASN A 183 -6.84 14.33 9.19
C ASN A 183 -5.99 14.13 10.46
N GLY A 184 -5.02 15.02 10.68
CA GLY A 184 -4.02 14.82 11.73
C GLY A 184 -3.22 13.54 11.49
N ASN A 185 -3.33 12.59 12.42
CA ASN A 185 -2.68 11.27 12.31
C ASN A 185 -3.59 10.19 11.69
N GLU A 186 -4.85 10.53 11.37
CA GLU A 186 -5.79 9.59 10.76
C GLU A 186 -5.65 9.61 9.24
N VAL A 187 -5.57 8.42 8.66
CA VAL A 187 -5.55 8.20 7.21
C VAL A 187 -6.86 7.52 6.83
N ARG A 188 -7.74 8.23 6.11
CA ARG A 188 -9.00 7.69 5.62
C ARG A 188 -8.91 7.46 4.12
N ARG A 189 -8.88 6.20 3.70
CA ARG A 189 -8.93 5.86 2.27
C ARG A 189 -10.32 6.11 1.70
N LEU A 190 -10.38 6.80 0.57
CA LEU A 190 -11.61 6.95 -0.22
C LEU A 190 -11.69 5.77 -1.20
N PRO A 191 -12.75 4.95 -1.19
CA PRO A 191 -13.00 4.02 -2.28
C PRO A 191 -13.12 4.72 -3.63
N LEU A 192 -12.62 4.06 -4.67
CA LEU A 192 -12.97 4.42 -6.04
C LEU A 192 -14.47 4.21 -6.22
N ALA A 193 -15.13 5.15 -6.87
CA ALA A 193 -16.56 5.14 -7.14
C ALA A 193 -17.02 3.79 -7.68
N ARG A 194 -17.90 3.12 -6.93
CA ARG A 194 -18.25 1.72 -7.16
C ARG A 194 -19.71 1.41 -6.85
N ILE A 195 -20.15 0.24 -7.26
CA ILE A 195 -21.48 -0.26 -6.96
C ILE A 195 -21.43 -1.77 -6.70
N PRO A 196 -22.06 -2.26 -5.61
CA PRO A 196 -22.75 -1.47 -4.57
C PRO A 196 -21.80 -0.58 -3.74
N ASN A 197 -22.36 0.41 -3.05
CA ASN A 197 -21.62 1.29 -2.12
C ASN A 197 -21.41 0.62 -0.76
N TRP A 198 -20.82 -0.58 -0.75
CA TRP A 198 -20.75 -1.38 0.47
C TRP A 198 -19.68 -0.91 1.45
N VAL A 199 -19.94 -1.16 2.72
CA VAL A 199 -18.99 -0.96 3.82
C VAL A 199 -18.56 -2.32 4.37
N VAL A 200 -17.26 -2.49 4.62
CA VAL A 200 -16.73 -3.69 5.26
C VAL A 200 -17.15 -3.66 6.73
N ALA A 201 -18.25 -4.35 7.04
CA ALA A 201 -18.78 -4.48 8.40
C ALA A 201 -18.13 -5.64 9.17
N ASP A 202 -17.73 -6.69 8.45
CA ASP A 202 -17.01 -7.85 8.99
C ASP A 202 -15.72 -8.04 8.18
N THR A 203 -14.58 -8.00 8.86
CA THR A 203 -13.27 -8.23 8.24
C THR A 203 -13.06 -9.68 7.81
N ALA A 204 -13.83 -10.63 8.35
CA ALA A 204 -13.80 -12.03 7.94
C ALA A 204 -14.57 -12.27 6.63
N ASP A 205 -15.58 -11.45 6.31
CA ASP A 205 -16.28 -11.47 5.03
C ASP A 205 -16.44 -10.06 4.42
N PRO A 206 -15.36 -9.50 3.85
CA PRO A 206 -15.36 -8.12 3.36
C PRO A 206 -16.24 -7.88 2.13
N LEU A 207 -16.80 -8.95 1.53
CA LEU A 207 -17.64 -8.89 0.33
C LEU A 207 -19.11 -9.24 0.63
N ALA A 208 -19.51 -9.34 1.90
CA ALA A 208 -20.85 -9.77 2.32
C ALA A 208 -22.01 -8.96 1.68
N GLN A 209 -21.74 -7.72 1.29
CA GLN A 209 -22.72 -6.78 0.71
C GLN A 209 -22.55 -6.58 -0.80
N CYS A 210 -21.61 -7.28 -1.44
CA CYS A 210 -21.46 -7.26 -2.90
C CYS A 210 -22.66 -7.97 -3.57
N TRP A 211 -22.88 -7.66 -4.85
CA TRP A 211 -23.94 -8.30 -5.64
C TRP A 211 -23.57 -9.73 -6.01
N GLU A 212 -24.55 -10.52 -6.43
CA GLU A 212 -24.38 -11.91 -6.85
C GLU A 212 -24.92 -12.09 -8.26
N TRP A 213 -24.17 -12.80 -9.11
CA TRP A 213 -24.64 -13.16 -10.45
C TRP A 213 -25.90 -14.03 -10.40
N THR A 214 -26.87 -13.77 -11.30
CA THR A 214 -28.14 -14.53 -11.34
C THR A 214 -28.17 -15.62 -12.40
N GLY A 215 -27.50 -15.42 -13.54
CA GLY A 215 -27.56 -16.33 -14.68
C GLY A 215 -26.35 -17.27 -14.78
N PRO A 216 -26.48 -18.38 -15.53
CA PRO A 216 -25.38 -19.32 -15.71
C PRO A 216 -24.25 -18.68 -16.51
N SER A 217 -23.03 -19.12 -16.22
CA SER A 217 -21.89 -18.96 -17.11
C SER A 217 -21.13 -20.26 -17.14
N THR A 218 -20.54 -20.61 -18.29
CA THR A 218 -19.50 -21.65 -18.36
C THR A 218 -18.18 -20.99 -17.99
N PRO A 219 -17.65 -21.11 -16.76
CA PRO A 219 -16.45 -20.38 -16.35
C PRO A 219 -15.25 -20.82 -17.21
N GLY A 220 -14.37 -19.88 -17.57
CA GLY A 220 -13.26 -20.17 -18.49
C GLY A 220 -12.44 -18.95 -18.91
N ASN A 221 -11.37 -19.21 -19.64
CA ASN A 221 -10.44 -18.18 -20.14
C ASN A 221 -10.79 -17.68 -21.56
N GLU A 222 -12.02 -17.93 -22.00
CA GLU A 222 -12.57 -17.48 -23.28
C GLU A 222 -13.48 -16.25 -23.07
N ALA A 223 -13.74 -15.50 -24.15
CA ALA A 223 -14.71 -14.42 -24.13
C ALA A 223 -16.05 -14.93 -23.59
N GLY A 224 -16.54 -14.25 -22.55
CA GLY A 224 -17.65 -14.72 -21.74
C GLY A 224 -18.68 -13.64 -21.51
N TYR A 225 -19.82 -14.04 -20.96
CA TYR A 225 -20.83 -13.10 -20.52
C TYR A 225 -21.34 -13.44 -19.13
N ARG A 226 -21.83 -12.43 -18.42
CA ARG A 226 -22.49 -12.56 -17.12
C ARG A 226 -23.86 -11.92 -17.16
N ILE A 227 -24.77 -12.48 -16.37
CA ILE A 227 -26.15 -11.99 -16.28
C ILE A 227 -26.46 -11.73 -14.81
N ASP A 228 -27.00 -10.53 -14.57
CA ASP A 228 -27.67 -10.19 -13.32
C ASP A 228 -28.97 -9.45 -13.62
N THR A 229 -30.08 -10.18 -13.54
CA THR A 229 -31.43 -9.64 -13.81
C THR A 229 -31.97 -8.74 -12.70
N LYS A 230 -31.29 -8.66 -11.56
CA LYS A 230 -31.69 -7.82 -10.41
C LYS A 230 -31.03 -6.45 -10.46
N HIS A 231 -29.73 -6.41 -10.80
CA HIS A 231 -28.91 -5.21 -10.62
C HIS A 231 -28.47 -4.54 -11.93
N LEU A 232 -28.39 -5.28 -13.03
CA LEU A 232 -28.06 -4.72 -14.35
C LEU A 232 -29.33 -4.28 -15.09
N THR A 233 -29.97 -3.24 -14.60
CA THR A 233 -31.30 -2.76 -15.06
C THR A 233 -31.23 -1.46 -15.87
N GLN A 234 -30.05 -0.98 -16.21
CA GLN A 234 -29.87 0.30 -16.88
C GLN A 234 -30.31 0.21 -18.34
N ALA A 235 -31.04 1.22 -18.81
CA ALA A 235 -31.58 1.20 -20.18
C ALA A 235 -30.54 1.54 -21.26
N ASP A 236 -29.47 2.27 -20.90
CA ASP A 236 -28.42 2.67 -21.84
C ASP A 236 -27.44 1.52 -22.07
N PRO A 237 -27.30 0.98 -23.30
CA PRO A 237 -26.31 -0.07 -23.59
C PRO A 237 -24.87 0.37 -23.37
N ASN A 238 -24.60 1.68 -23.28
CA ASN A 238 -23.28 2.24 -23.00
C ASN A 238 -23.04 2.58 -21.53
N TYR A 239 -23.99 2.27 -20.63
CA TYR A 239 -23.92 2.69 -19.23
C TYR A 239 -22.61 2.22 -18.55
N TRP A 240 -22.16 1.02 -18.87
CA TRP A 240 -21.00 0.37 -18.28
C TRP A 240 -19.71 0.50 -19.10
N ASN A 241 -19.70 1.30 -20.18
CA ASN A 241 -18.51 1.47 -21.02
C ASN A 241 -17.35 2.07 -20.21
N GLY A 242 -16.17 1.45 -20.32
CA GLY A 242 -14.95 1.92 -19.66
C GLY A 242 -14.89 1.65 -18.15
N THR A 243 -15.86 0.91 -17.61
CA THR A 243 -15.89 0.52 -16.20
C THR A 243 -15.17 -0.81 -15.97
N THR A 244 -14.79 -1.09 -14.72
CA THR A 244 -14.12 -2.33 -14.33
C THR A 244 -15.05 -3.16 -13.47
N ILE A 245 -15.24 -4.42 -13.85
CA ILE A 245 -15.99 -5.40 -13.06
C ILE A 245 -15.04 -6.33 -12.32
N TRP A 246 -15.31 -6.55 -11.04
CA TRP A 246 -14.57 -7.48 -10.19
C TRP A 246 -15.47 -8.62 -9.80
N SER A 247 -15.15 -9.84 -10.22
CA SER A 247 -15.95 -11.04 -9.93
C SER A 247 -15.13 -12.09 -9.21
N GLN A 248 -15.73 -12.78 -8.24
CA GLN A 248 -15.10 -13.97 -7.65
C GLN A 248 -14.93 -15.04 -8.73
N TYR A 249 -13.83 -15.78 -8.67
CA TYR A 249 -13.56 -16.86 -9.62
C TYR A 249 -13.23 -18.17 -8.91
N ALA A 250 -14.11 -19.16 -9.07
CA ALA A 250 -13.96 -20.49 -8.47
C ALA A 250 -12.62 -21.18 -8.86
N GLY A 251 -12.15 -20.97 -10.11
CA GLY A 251 -10.88 -21.54 -10.57
C GLY A 251 -9.64 -21.00 -9.83
N MET A 252 -9.78 -19.92 -9.06
CA MET A 252 -8.74 -19.32 -8.22
C MET A 252 -9.22 -19.15 -6.77
N MET A 253 -9.89 -20.18 -6.23
CA MET A 253 -10.30 -20.24 -4.82
C MET A 253 -11.17 -19.05 -4.37
N GLY A 254 -12.02 -18.51 -5.26
CA GLY A 254 -12.92 -17.40 -4.95
C GLY A 254 -12.25 -16.02 -4.92
N THR A 255 -11.00 -15.91 -5.40
CA THR A 255 -10.30 -14.63 -5.59
C THR A 255 -11.09 -13.72 -6.54
N LEU A 256 -11.10 -12.41 -6.26
CA LEU A 256 -11.66 -11.41 -7.16
C LEU A 256 -10.74 -11.12 -8.34
N TRP A 257 -11.29 -11.15 -9.55
CA TRP A 257 -10.58 -10.80 -10.78
C TRP A 257 -11.26 -9.63 -11.48
N GLY A 258 -10.47 -8.59 -11.74
CA GLY A 258 -10.92 -7.35 -12.37
C GLY A 258 -10.77 -7.39 -13.89
N GLU A 259 -11.81 -6.98 -14.61
CA GLU A 259 -11.82 -6.90 -16.07
C GLU A 259 -12.54 -5.64 -16.57
N PRO A 260 -12.11 -5.06 -17.71
CA PRO A 260 -12.91 -4.04 -18.37
C PRO A 260 -14.20 -4.65 -18.94
N ILE A 261 -15.31 -3.94 -18.80
CA ILE A 261 -16.57 -4.29 -19.47
C ILE A 261 -16.46 -3.93 -20.96
N VAL A 262 -16.70 -4.92 -21.83
CA VAL A 262 -16.62 -4.76 -23.30
C VAL A 262 -17.95 -4.27 -23.87
N SER A 263 -19.06 -4.85 -23.43
CA SER A 263 -20.40 -4.43 -23.84
C SER A 263 -21.46 -4.79 -22.81
N TYR A 264 -22.60 -4.11 -22.89
CA TYR A 264 -23.78 -4.35 -22.07
C TYR A 264 -25.04 -4.42 -22.95
N ASP A 265 -25.87 -5.42 -22.70
CA ASP A 265 -27.16 -5.64 -23.34
C ASP A 265 -28.29 -5.48 -22.30
N PRO A 266 -28.97 -4.33 -22.28
CA PRO A 266 -30.08 -4.05 -21.37
C PRO A 266 -31.23 -5.05 -21.46
N ALA A 267 -31.52 -5.59 -22.65
CA ALA A 267 -32.67 -6.46 -22.87
C ALA A 267 -32.47 -7.85 -22.23
N THR A 268 -31.21 -8.28 -22.11
CA THR A 268 -30.85 -9.58 -21.51
C THR A 268 -30.11 -9.45 -20.19
N HIS A 269 -29.97 -8.24 -19.66
CA HIS A 269 -29.23 -7.94 -18.43
C HIS A 269 -27.80 -8.49 -18.44
N LYS A 270 -27.15 -8.42 -19.61
CA LYS A 270 -25.93 -9.17 -19.90
C LYS A 270 -24.73 -8.24 -20.09
N ILE A 271 -23.67 -8.50 -19.35
CA ILE A 271 -22.34 -7.88 -19.55
C ILE A 271 -21.43 -8.87 -20.26
N VAL A 272 -20.63 -8.39 -21.21
CA VAL A 272 -19.58 -9.16 -21.90
C VAL A 272 -18.20 -8.67 -21.45
N THR A 273 -17.31 -9.62 -21.17
CA THR A 273 -15.91 -9.40 -20.76
C THR A 273 -14.98 -10.28 -21.58
N GLN A 274 -13.67 -10.03 -21.51
CA GLN A 274 -12.67 -10.82 -22.23
C GLN A 274 -12.56 -12.25 -21.67
N PHE A 275 -12.71 -12.40 -20.37
CA PHE A 275 -12.68 -13.68 -19.67
C PHE A 275 -14.01 -13.93 -18.98
N ASN A 276 -14.19 -15.17 -18.56
CA ASN A 276 -15.44 -15.67 -18.02
C ASN A 276 -15.19 -15.97 -16.53
N TYR A 277 -15.01 -14.91 -15.72
CA TYR A 277 -14.86 -14.98 -14.26
C TYR A 277 -16.19 -14.80 -13.51
N GLY A 278 -16.49 -15.70 -12.57
CA GLY A 278 -17.77 -15.76 -11.85
C GLY A 278 -18.72 -16.83 -12.36
N GLN A 279 -19.79 -17.10 -11.63
CA GLN A 279 -20.95 -17.88 -12.02
C GLN A 279 -22.11 -17.50 -11.11
N ALA A 280 -23.29 -18.07 -11.32
CA ALA A 280 -24.44 -17.81 -10.45
C ALA A 280 -24.05 -17.95 -8.96
N LYS A 281 -24.42 -16.95 -8.15
CA LYS A 281 -24.06 -16.77 -6.73
C LYS A 281 -22.62 -16.35 -6.40
N ASP A 282 -21.71 -16.32 -7.38
CA ASP A 282 -20.42 -15.68 -7.15
C ASP A 282 -20.62 -14.17 -6.99
N ARG A 283 -19.89 -13.59 -6.04
CA ARG A 283 -20.04 -12.17 -5.71
C ARG A 283 -19.25 -11.28 -6.66
N TYR A 284 -19.78 -10.09 -6.90
CA TYR A 284 -19.14 -9.11 -7.76
C TYR A 284 -19.49 -7.67 -7.39
N PHE A 285 -18.68 -6.74 -7.89
CA PHE A 285 -18.97 -5.30 -7.89
C PHE A 285 -18.41 -4.66 -9.16
N ILE A 286 -18.89 -3.46 -9.49
CA ILE A 286 -18.41 -2.66 -10.64
C ILE A 286 -17.86 -1.34 -10.10
N GLU A 287 -16.77 -0.85 -10.66
CA GLU A 287 -16.14 0.42 -10.27
C GLU A 287 -15.64 1.21 -11.49
N ASN A 288 -15.00 2.35 -11.21
CA ASN A 288 -14.30 3.17 -12.19
C ASN A 288 -15.22 3.86 -13.23
N SER A 289 -16.28 4.50 -12.75
CA SER A 289 -17.19 5.28 -13.60
C SER A 289 -17.56 6.61 -12.96
N PRO A 290 -17.69 7.70 -13.74
CA PRO A 290 -18.27 8.94 -13.21
C PRO A 290 -19.72 8.72 -12.75
N ARG A 291 -20.46 7.82 -13.40
CA ARG A 291 -21.86 7.51 -13.07
C ARG A 291 -22.04 6.90 -11.68
N LEU A 292 -20.97 6.33 -11.14
CA LEU A 292 -20.97 5.66 -9.84
C LEU A 292 -20.51 6.57 -8.70
N LEU A 293 -20.04 7.80 -8.98
CA LEU A 293 -19.72 8.76 -7.91
C LEU A 293 -21.01 9.38 -7.36
N ASP A 294 -21.86 8.53 -6.77
CA ASP A 294 -23.23 8.83 -6.41
C ASP A 294 -23.44 9.00 -4.89
N THR A 295 -22.44 8.64 -4.10
CA THR A 295 -22.43 8.79 -2.64
C THR A 295 -21.19 9.54 -2.13
N THR A 296 -21.19 9.80 -0.82
CA THR A 296 -20.08 10.41 -0.09
C THR A 296 -18.94 9.41 0.13
N ASN A 297 -17.74 9.91 0.42
CA ASN A 297 -16.51 9.13 0.66
C ASN A 297 -15.98 8.35 -0.54
N GLU A 298 -16.22 8.86 -1.75
CA GLU A 298 -15.74 8.24 -2.97
C GLU A 298 -14.98 9.23 -3.84
N TYR A 299 -14.20 8.69 -4.76
CA TYR A 299 -13.53 9.48 -5.79
C TYR A 299 -13.68 8.84 -7.18
N TYR A 300 -13.50 9.64 -8.23
CA TYR A 300 -13.34 9.19 -9.59
C TYR A 300 -12.20 9.96 -10.26
N PHE A 301 -11.27 9.24 -10.90
CA PHE A 301 -10.16 9.86 -11.64
C PHE A 301 -10.40 9.72 -13.15
N ALA A 302 -10.73 10.83 -13.81
CA ALA A 302 -10.92 10.88 -15.25
C ALA A 302 -9.58 10.86 -15.97
N LYS A 303 -8.96 9.67 -16.13
CA LYS A 303 -7.69 9.54 -16.85
C LYS A 303 -7.81 9.91 -18.34
N THR A 304 -8.97 9.67 -18.94
CA THR A 304 -9.28 9.93 -20.35
C THR A 304 -10.60 10.69 -20.50
N GLY A 305 -11.02 10.96 -21.74
CA GLY A 305 -12.30 11.63 -22.03
C GLY A 305 -12.20 13.16 -22.04
N SER A 306 -13.29 13.84 -21.70
CA SER A 306 -13.42 15.31 -21.82
C SER A 306 -12.59 16.11 -20.81
N PHE A 307 -12.19 15.48 -19.69
CA PHE A 307 -11.41 16.12 -18.63
C PHE A 307 -10.24 15.24 -18.18
N PRO A 308 -9.26 14.96 -19.08
CA PRO A 308 -8.19 14.02 -18.80
C PRO A 308 -7.29 14.56 -17.67
N GLY A 309 -7.04 13.73 -16.66
CA GLY A 309 -6.26 14.08 -15.47
C GLY A 309 -7.06 14.76 -14.36
N ARG A 310 -8.38 14.91 -14.50
CA ARG A 310 -9.23 15.50 -13.44
C ARG A 310 -9.57 14.47 -12.37
N LEU A 311 -9.30 14.80 -11.13
CA LEU A 311 -9.76 14.05 -9.96
C LEU A 311 -11.06 14.68 -9.44
N TYR A 312 -12.10 13.88 -9.35
CA TYR A 312 -13.36 14.20 -8.70
C TYR A 312 -13.44 13.46 -7.37
N LEU A 313 -13.97 14.10 -6.33
CA LEU A 313 -14.25 13.42 -5.07
C LEU A 313 -15.45 14.00 -4.35
N ARG A 314 -15.97 13.19 -3.42
CA ARG A 314 -16.95 13.57 -2.40
C ARG A 314 -16.42 13.14 -1.06
N LEU A 315 -16.11 14.08 -0.19
CA LEU A 315 -15.71 13.78 1.19
C LEU A 315 -16.93 13.53 2.06
N ASP A 316 -16.71 12.95 3.24
CA ASP A 316 -17.75 12.66 4.23
C ASP A 316 -18.72 13.83 4.45
N GLY A 317 -20.02 13.59 4.29
CA GLY A 317 -21.03 14.64 4.39
C GLY A 317 -20.93 15.71 3.30
N ASP A 318 -20.34 15.38 2.15
CA ASP A 318 -20.10 16.28 1.01
C ASP A 318 -19.32 17.56 1.35
N ARG A 319 -18.46 17.47 2.38
CA ARG A 319 -17.69 18.59 2.91
C ARG A 319 -16.65 19.12 1.91
N ASN A 320 -16.31 20.40 2.03
CA ASN A 320 -15.35 21.08 1.18
C ASN A 320 -13.91 20.53 1.38
N PRO A 321 -13.27 19.95 0.35
CA PRO A 321 -11.92 19.40 0.46
C PRO A 321 -10.81 20.45 0.59
N ASN A 322 -11.10 21.74 0.39
CA ASN A 322 -10.14 22.81 0.68
C ASN A 322 -9.85 22.97 2.20
N THR A 323 -10.54 22.25 3.07
CA THR A 323 -10.32 22.28 4.53
C THR A 323 -9.50 21.10 5.04
N THR A 324 -8.95 20.26 4.15
CA THR A 324 -8.20 19.06 4.53
C THR A 324 -7.02 18.82 3.59
N THR A 325 -6.21 17.82 3.90
CA THR A 325 -5.16 17.32 3.01
C THR A 325 -5.64 16.05 2.32
N ILE A 326 -5.44 15.95 1.02
CA ILE A 326 -5.65 14.75 0.22
C ILE A 326 -4.29 14.26 -0.29
N GLU A 327 -3.99 12.99 -0.09
CA GLU A 327 -2.85 12.29 -0.70
C GLU A 327 -3.36 11.44 -1.86
N VAL A 328 -2.82 11.66 -3.05
CA VAL A 328 -3.16 10.91 -4.27
C VAL A 328 -1.95 10.08 -4.64
N ALA A 329 -2.03 8.75 -4.58
CA ALA A 329 -0.91 7.91 -4.97
C ALA A 329 -0.59 8.08 -6.46
N THR A 330 0.69 8.31 -6.75
CA THR A 330 1.22 8.54 -8.11
C THR A 330 2.38 7.62 -8.45
N GLN A 331 2.97 6.94 -7.46
CA GLN A 331 4.09 6.04 -7.65
C GLN A 331 3.58 4.63 -7.95
N GLU A 332 3.88 4.15 -9.16
CA GLU A 332 3.62 2.77 -9.55
C GLU A 332 4.78 1.83 -9.25
N THR A 333 5.96 2.35 -8.88
CA THR A 333 7.16 1.57 -8.56
C THR A 333 7.44 1.50 -7.06
N PRO A 334 8.37 0.64 -6.60
CA PRO A 334 8.65 0.52 -5.18
C PRO A 334 9.22 1.81 -4.59
N LEU A 335 8.92 2.07 -3.32
CA LEU A 335 9.48 3.24 -2.61
C LEU A 335 10.94 3.01 -2.22
N LEU A 336 11.32 1.76 -1.93
CA LEU A 336 12.69 1.35 -1.71
C LEU A 336 12.97 0.03 -2.43
N THR A 337 13.95 0.04 -3.32
CA THR A 337 14.42 -1.16 -4.03
C THR A 337 15.77 -1.60 -3.50
N ILE A 338 15.87 -2.89 -3.14
CA ILE A 338 17.10 -3.55 -2.70
C ILE A 338 17.33 -4.77 -3.58
N ASN A 339 18.29 -4.66 -4.50
CA ASN A 339 18.60 -5.73 -5.45
C ASN A 339 20.08 -6.11 -5.35
N ASN A 340 20.36 -7.38 -5.07
CA ASN A 340 21.72 -7.89 -4.88
C ASN A 340 22.54 -7.09 -3.84
N GLN A 341 21.91 -6.67 -2.75
CA GLN A 341 22.60 -5.98 -1.65
C GLN A 341 22.45 -6.75 -0.34
N HIS A 342 23.31 -6.48 0.62
CA HIS A 342 23.30 -7.14 1.92
C HIS A 342 23.68 -6.19 3.06
N ASP A 343 23.40 -6.64 4.30
CA ASP A 343 23.71 -5.90 5.54
C ASP A 343 23.10 -4.48 5.54
N ILE A 344 21.77 -4.41 5.37
CA ILE A 344 20.99 -3.15 5.43
C ILE A 344 19.93 -3.25 6.53
N VAL A 345 19.83 -2.20 7.35
CA VAL A 345 18.83 -2.08 8.41
C VAL A 345 17.91 -0.90 8.10
N ILE A 346 16.60 -1.14 8.11
CA ILE A 346 15.56 -0.14 7.91
C ILE A 346 14.69 -0.13 9.17
N SER A 347 14.58 1.03 9.83
CA SER A 347 13.84 1.08 11.09
C SER A 347 13.25 2.45 11.43
N GLY A 348 12.08 2.49 12.08
CA GLY A 348 11.48 3.74 12.52
C GLY A 348 11.05 4.66 11.37
N LEU A 349 10.69 4.09 10.23
CA LEU A 349 10.22 4.80 9.04
C LEU A 349 8.80 4.37 8.69
N THR A 350 8.05 5.26 8.05
CA THR A 350 6.73 4.97 7.51
C THR A 350 6.78 4.90 5.99
N PHE A 351 6.08 3.96 5.40
CA PHE A 351 5.93 3.82 3.96
C PHE A 351 4.45 3.88 3.61
N GLY A 352 4.10 4.45 2.45
CA GLY A 352 2.70 4.50 2.08
C GLY A 352 2.41 5.09 0.72
N PHE A 353 1.14 4.96 0.33
CA PHE A 353 0.53 5.60 -0.82
C PHE A 353 1.21 5.31 -2.17
N THR A 354 1.47 4.03 -2.45
CA THR A 354 1.74 3.56 -3.82
C THR A 354 0.42 3.21 -4.53
N THR A 355 0.44 3.12 -5.86
CA THR A 355 -0.70 2.70 -6.68
C THR A 355 -0.26 1.69 -7.71
N SER A 356 -1.19 0.92 -8.28
CA SER A 356 -0.92 0.05 -9.42
C SER A 356 -2.11 0.00 -10.37
N THR A 357 -1.82 0.06 -11.66
CA THR A 357 -2.76 -0.25 -12.74
C THR A 357 -3.00 -1.76 -12.92
N ALA A 358 -2.13 -2.63 -12.39
CA ALA A 358 -2.30 -4.07 -12.54
C ALA A 358 -3.63 -4.54 -11.92
N MET A 359 -4.32 -5.43 -12.64
CA MET A 359 -5.66 -5.94 -12.24
C MET A 359 -5.63 -7.41 -11.81
N ARG A 360 -4.53 -8.13 -12.04
CA ARG A 360 -4.39 -9.57 -11.78
C ARG A 360 -2.94 -9.97 -11.54
N TRP A 361 -2.73 -11.16 -10.96
CA TRP A 361 -1.47 -11.93 -10.90
C TRP A 361 -1.16 -12.63 -12.27
N GLY A 362 0.10 -12.83 -12.67
CA GLY A 362 0.57 -13.12 -14.06
C GLY A 362 0.73 -12.02 -15.16
N ALA A 363 0.04 -10.87 -15.15
CA ALA A 363 0.36 -9.66 -15.95
C ALA A 363 1.82 -9.16 -15.78
N THR A 364 2.40 -8.62 -16.86
CA THR A 364 3.83 -8.26 -16.99
C THR A 364 4.34 -7.19 -16.01
N ASP A 365 3.44 -6.46 -15.33
CA ASP A 365 3.76 -5.22 -14.60
C ASP A 365 3.59 -5.36 -13.06
N GLN A 366 3.66 -6.60 -12.55
CA GLN A 366 3.18 -6.95 -11.21
C GLN A 366 4.00 -6.55 -10.01
N MET A 367 5.29 -6.38 -10.18
CA MET A 367 6.20 -6.21 -9.04
C MET A 367 6.40 -4.73 -8.68
N GLN A 368 5.54 -3.85 -9.19
CA GLN A 368 5.84 -2.43 -9.19
C GLN A 368 5.28 -1.71 -7.95
N ALA A 369 4.09 -2.01 -7.44
CA ALA A 369 3.51 -1.25 -6.31
C ALA A 369 3.70 -1.91 -4.95
N CYS A 370 4.90 -1.84 -4.38
CA CYS A 370 5.15 -2.22 -2.99
C CYS A 370 5.94 -1.15 -2.24
N ALA A 371 5.92 -1.17 -0.90
CA ALA A 371 6.73 -0.26 -0.11
C ALA A 371 8.23 -0.55 -0.30
N ILE A 372 8.62 -1.80 -0.06
CA ILE A 372 10.01 -2.26 -0.14
C ILE A 372 10.05 -3.47 -1.08
N TYR A 373 10.86 -3.38 -2.14
CA TYR A 373 11.11 -4.46 -3.07
C TYR A 373 12.49 -5.06 -2.85
N ILE A 374 12.54 -6.37 -2.59
CA ILE A 374 13.77 -7.12 -2.35
C ILE A 374 13.90 -8.18 -3.44
N SER A 375 15.03 -8.20 -4.14
CA SER A 375 15.28 -9.16 -5.22
C SER A 375 16.75 -9.58 -5.30
N GLY A 376 17.00 -10.61 -6.12
CA GLY A 376 18.35 -11.12 -6.36
C GLY A 376 18.98 -11.81 -5.15
N THR A 377 20.31 -11.85 -5.12
CA THR A 377 21.09 -12.43 -4.02
C THR A 377 21.23 -11.41 -2.90
N THR A 378 20.23 -11.38 -2.02
CA THR A 378 20.13 -10.42 -0.91
C THR A 378 20.14 -11.16 0.43
N SER A 379 20.89 -10.65 1.41
CA SER A 379 21.05 -11.28 2.74
C SER A 379 21.22 -10.25 3.86
N ASN A 380 21.07 -10.68 5.11
CA ASN A 380 21.28 -9.85 6.32
C ASN A 380 20.49 -8.52 6.33
N LEU A 381 19.25 -8.55 5.83
CA LEU A 381 18.35 -7.41 5.93
C LEU A 381 17.59 -7.43 7.26
N THR A 382 17.40 -6.24 7.84
CA THR A 382 16.51 -6.05 8.99
C THR A 382 15.51 -4.95 8.66
N ILE A 383 14.21 -5.26 8.76
CA ILE A 383 13.12 -4.29 8.69
C ILE A 383 12.38 -4.38 10.02
N SER A 384 12.39 -3.32 10.82
CA SER A 384 11.84 -3.34 12.18
C SER A 384 11.26 -1.99 12.58
N ASN A 385 10.16 -1.99 13.32
CA ASN A 385 9.52 -0.75 13.80
C ASN A 385 9.18 0.23 12.66
N CYS A 386 8.82 -0.30 11.48
CA CYS A 386 8.28 0.49 10.38
C CYS A 386 6.76 0.41 10.36
N HIS A 387 6.13 1.43 9.81
CA HIS A 387 4.68 1.47 9.56
C HIS A 387 4.43 1.42 8.04
N PHE A 388 3.41 0.69 7.60
CA PHE A 388 3.13 0.37 6.19
C PHE A 388 1.68 0.62 5.82
#